data_AF-Q9AHD9-F1
#
_entry.id   AF-Q9AHD9-F1
#
_cell.length_a   1.000
_cell.length_b   1.000
_cell.length_c   1.000
_cell.angle_alpha   90.00
_cell.angle_beta   90.00
_cell.angle_gamma   90.00
#
_symmetry.space_group_name_H-M   'P 1'
#
loop_
_entity.id
_entity.type
_entity.pdbx_description
1 polymer ?
#
loop_
_entity_poly.entity_id
_entity_poly.type
_entity_poly.pdbx_seq_one_letter_code
_entity_poly.pdbx_strand_id
1 'polypeptide(L)'
;PCLEPETLGGPGTPAAPPKVMPVAKGYSYLLENHLDEVEPIMAEVRRELLKLDMPLRSIGDEWGPSQMETTFDVMSGLDMADTMVLGRNAGKQICRRRGYLASFMCKPKIEGFCASGWHLHQSLTAR
;
A
#
# COMPACT_ATOMS: atom_id res chain seq x y z
N PRO A 1 11.53 -4.96 -10.05
CA PRO A 1 10.69 -4.75 -11.26
C PRO A 1 11.44 -5.32 -12.46
N CYS A 2 10.76 -6.09 -13.31
CA CYS A 2 11.32 -6.61 -14.56
C CYS A 2 11.72 -5.42 -15.45
N LEU A 3 13.00 -5.30 -15.82
CA LEU A 3 13.50 -4.27 -16.74
C LEU A 3 14.00 -4.89 -18.04
N GLU A 4 13.51 -6.09 -18.36
CA GLU A 4 13.86 -6.79 -19.59
C GLU A 4 13.45 -5.94 -20.80
N PRO A 5 14.31 -5.77 -21.82
CA PRO A 5 14.06 -4.90 -22.96
C PRO A 5 12.72 -5.18 -23.67
N GLU A 6 12.27 -6.42 -23.70
CA GLU A 6 11.04 -6.86 -24.37
C GLU A 6 9.77 -6.42 -23.63
N THR A 7 9.91 -5.99 -22.37
CA THR A 7 8.80 -5.51 -21.54
C THR A 7 8.62 -4.00 -21.61
N LEU A 8 9.52 -3.28 -22.29
CA LEU A 8 9.48 -1.82 -22.39
C LEU A 8 8.26 -1.34 -23.18
N GLY A 9 7.71 -0.20 -22.75
CA GLY A 9 6.65 0.49 -23.48
C GLY A 9 7.21 1.36 -24.60
N GLY A 10 6.31 2.04 -25.30
CA GLY A 10 6.65 3.01 -26.35
C GLY A 10 5.70 4.22 -26.31
N PRO A 11 5.90 5.22 -27.18
CA PRO A 11 4.96 6.34 -27.30
C PRO A 11 3.53 5.83 -27.51
N GLY A 12 2.63 6.17 -26.58
CA GLY A 12 1.23 5.74 -26.60
C GLY A 12 0.94 4.30 -26.14
N THR A 13 1.98 3.52 -25.78
CA THR A 13 1.82 2.13 -25.32
C THR A 13 2.53 1.91 -23.98
N PRO A 14 1.82 1.52 -22.91
CA PRO A 14 2.48 1.25 -21.63
C PRO A 14 3.40 0.03 -21.71
N ALA A 15 4.40 -0.02 -20.84
CA ALA A 15 5.21 -1.21 -20.62
C ALA A 15 4.36 -2.42 -20.19
N ALA A 16 4.86 -3.62 -20.43
CA ALA A 16 4.20 -4.84 -19.96
C ALA A 16 4.08 -4.81 -18.42
N PRO A 17 2.97 -5.32 -17.85
CA PRO A 17 2.81 -5.34 -16.41
C PRO A 17 3.89 -6.23 -15.77
N PRO A 18 4.43 -5.84 -14.60
CA PRO A 18 5.43 -6.65 -13.92
C PRO A 18 4.85 -8.01 -13.51
N LYS A 19 5.65 -9.07 -13.64
CA LYS A 19 5.36 -10.35 -13.00
C LYS A 19 5.53 -10.19 -11.49
N VAL A 20 4.52 -10.62 -10.74
CA VAL A 20 4.47 -10.50 -9.28
C VAL A 20 4.06 -11.83 -8.65
N MET A 21 4.39 -12.00 -7.38
CA MET A 21 3.91 -13.08 -6.53
C MET A 21 3.35 -12.48 -5.23
N PRO A 22 2.39 -13.15 -4.57
CA PRO A 22 1.89 -12.70 -3.27
C PRO A 22 3.01 -12.67 -2.24
N VAL A 23 2.95 -11.69 -1.33
CA VAL A 23 3.84 -11.61 -0.16
C VAL A 23 3.26 -12.38 1.03
N ALA A 24 1.95 -12.58 1.05
CA ALA A 24 1.25 -13.33 2.09
C ALA A 24 -0.04 -13.95 1.54
N LYS A 25 -0.46 -15.06 2.15
CA LYS A 25 -1.58 -15.89 1.67
C LYS A 25 -2.96 -15.31 1.96
N GLY A 26 -3.08 -14.44 2.96
CA GLY A 26 -4.38 -13.87 3.37
C GLY A 26 -5.26 -14.86 4.14
N TYR A 27 -6.51 -14.44 4.37
CA TYR A 27 -7.56 -15.18 5.07
C TYR A 27 -7.18 -15.64 6.49
N SER A 28 -6.17 -14.99 7.08
CA SER A 28 -5.60 -15.29 8.39
C SER A 28 -5.40 -13.98 9.17
N TYR A 29 -6.42 -13.12 9.14
CA TYR A 29 -6.37 -11.78 9.71
C TYR A 29 -5.99 -11.82 11.19
N LEU A 30 -5.02 -10.99 11.59
CA LEU A 30 -4.48 -10.91 12.96
C LEU A 30 -3.83 -12.20 13.49
N LEU A 31 -3.57 -13.18 12.63
CA LEU A 31 -2.82 -14.37 13.00
C LEU A 31 -1.32 -14.03 13.08
N GLU A 32 -0.68 -14.35 14.20
CA GLU A 32 0.74 -14.04 14.45
C GLU A 32 1.66 -14.50 13.30
N ASN A 33 1.52 -15.75 12.83
CA ASN A 33 2.36 -16.26 11.74
C ASN A 33 2.13 -15.52 10.42
N HIS A 34 0.91 -15.01 10.17
CA HIS A 34 0.60 -14.26 8.96
C HIS A 34 1.16 -12.84 9.04
N LEU A 35 1.11 -12.24 10.23
CA LEU A 35 1.77 -10.97 10.52
C LEU A 35 3.29 -11.07 10.30
N ASP A 36 3.92 -12.16 10.73
CA ASP A 36 5.36 -12.38 10.50
C ASP A 36 5.73 -12.48 9.00
N GLU A 37 4.84 -13.04 8.15
CA GLU A 37 5.07 -13.08 6.69
C GLU A 37 5.21 -11.66 6.09
N VAL A 38 4.46 -10.68 6.61
CA VAL A 38 4.37 -9.32 6.06
C VAL A 38 5.23 -8.31 6.80
N GLU A 39 5.55 -8.56 8.06
CA GLU A 39 6.26 -7.62 8.93
C GLU A 39 7.58 -7.11 8.35
N PRO A 40 8.42 -7.91 7.66
CA PRO A 40 9.67 -7.41 7.09
C PRO A 40 9.51 -6.21 6.15
N ILE A 41 8.41 -6.12 5.39
CA ILE A 41 8.13 -4.96 4.54
C ILE A 41 7.28 -3.91 5.27
N MET A 42 6.35 -4.31 6.13
CA MET A 42 5.48 -3.39 6.85
C MET A 42 6.25 -2.56 7.89
N ALA A 43 7.25 -3.14 8.56
CA ALA A 43 8.16 -2.43 9.45
C ALA A 43 8.93 -1.31 8.72
N GLU A 44 9.35 -1.58 7.49
CA GLU A 44 10.08 -0.63 6.67
C GLU A 44 9.17 0.52 6.21
N VAL A 45 7.94 0.21 5.77
CA VAL A 45 6.94 1.22 5.41
C VAL A 45 6.63 2.10 6.61
N ARG A 46 6.32 1.50 7.77
CA ARG A 46 6.07 2.21 9.03
C ARG A 46 7.22 3.15 9.37
N ARG A 47 8.46 2.66 9.37
CA ARG A 47 9.63 3.46 9.74
C ARG A 47 9.86 4.63 8.80
N GLU A 48 9.78 4.42 7.49
CA GLU A 48 10.03 5.50 6.53
C GLU A 48 8.88 6.52 6.50
N LEU A 49 7.63 6.12 6.74
CA LEU A 49 6.52 7.06 6.91
C LEU A 49 6.69 7.92 8.17
N LEU A 50 7.10 7.33 9.29
CA LEU A 50 7.39 8.08 10.52
C LEU A 50 8.54 9.08 10.34
N LYS A 51 9.57 8.76 9.54
CA LYS A 51 10.64 9.70 9.19
C LYS A 51 10.20 10.87 8.31
N LEU A 52 9.06 10.74 7.63
CA LEU A 52 8.45 11.81 6.84
C LEU A 52 7.48 12.64 7.70
N ASP A 53 7.50 12.47 9.02
CA ASP A 53 6.58 13.11 9.97
C ASP A 53 5.10 12.87 9.62
N MET A 54 4.82 11.74 8.98
CA MET A 54 3.45 11.32 8.68
C MET A 54 2.75 10.99 10.00
N PRO A 55 1.53 11.48 10.25
CA PRO A 55 0.77 11.21 11.46
C PRO A 55 0.16 9.81 11.39
N LEU A 56 1.01 8.78 11.43
CA LEU A 56 0.59 7.39 11.31
C LEU A 56 -0.16 6.96 12.58
N ARG A 57 -1.39 6.47 12.41
CA ARG A 57 -2.24 5.95 13.50
C ARG A 57 -2.15 4.43 13.62
N SER A 58 -2.24 3.71 12.50
CA SER A 58 -2.06 2.26 12.48
C SER A 58 -1.56 1.78 11.12
N ILE A 59 -0.97 0.59 11.13
CA ILE A 59 -0.51 -0.11 9.93
C ILE A 59 -0.51 -1.62 10.21
N GLY A 60 -1.00 -2.43 9.28
CA GLY A 60 -1.13 -3.88 9.49
C GLY A 60 -1.55 -4.65 8.25
N ASP A 61 -1.67 -5.98 8.39
CA ASP A 61 -2.28 -6.84 7.37
C ASP A 61 -3.78 -6.52 7.25
N GLU A 62 -4.38 -6.98 6.16
CA GLU A 62 -5.83 -7.08 6.02
C GLU A 62 -6.25 -8.51 5.71
N TRP A 63 -7.55 -8.75 5.65
CA TRP A 63 -8.16 -10.04 5.39
C TRP A 63 -7.71 -10.69 4.07
N GLY A 64 -7.52 -9.93 2.99
CA GLY A 64 -7.17 -10.46 1.67
C GLY A 64 -5.70 -10.88 1.52
N PRO A 65 -5.37 -11.75 0.54
CA PRO A 65 -3.98 -12.09 0.24
C PRO A 65 -3.15 -10.86 -0.07
N SER A 66 -2.01 -10.71 0.61
CA SER A 66 -1.07 -9.59 0.40
C SER A 66 -1.69 -8.19 0.54
N GLN A 67 -2.82 -8.10 1.24
CA GLN A 67 -3.53 -6.85 1.48
C GLN A 67 -3.05 -6.24 2.80
N MET A 68 -2.85 -4.92 2.80
CA MET A 68 -2.37 -4.17 3.94
C MET A 68 -3.22 -2.93 4.13
N GLU A 69 -3.40 -2.51 5.37
CA GLU A 69 -4.07 -1.26 5.70
C GLU A 69 -3.11 -0.30 6.42
N THR A 70 -3.28 0.99 6.18
CA THR A 70 -2.58 2.07 6.86
C THR A 70 -3.57 3.18 7.13
N THR A 71 -3.64 3.65 8.37
CA THR A 71 -4.49 4.76 8.78
C THR A 71 -3.64 5.91 9.28
N PHE A 72 -4.04 7.14 8.93
CA PHE A 72 -3.46 8.35 9.48
C PHE A 72 -4.36 8.92 10.59
N ASP A 73 -3.78 9.73 11.45
CA ASP A 73 -4.52 10.46 12.48
C ASP A 73 -5.48 11.47 11.85
N VAL A 74 -6.41 11.99 12.66
CA VAL A 74 -7.36 13.02 12.26
C VAL A 74 -6.61 14.28 11.88
N MET A 75 -6.96 14.87 10.74
CA MET A 75 -6.37 16.11 10.24
C MET A 75 -7.46 17.01 9.63
N SER A 76 -7.10 18.25 9.33
CA SER A 76 -7.95 19.11 8.51
C SER A 76 -8.11 18.53 7.09
N GLY A 77 -9.16 18.96 6.38
CA GLY A 77 -9.49 18.38 5.08
C GLY A 77 -8.37 18.47 4.04
N LEU A 78 -7.67 19.61 3.96
CA LEU A 78 -6.56 19.79 3.02
C LEU A 78 -5.32 19.01 3.47
N ASP A 79 -4.98 19.06 4.76
CA ASP A 79 -3.83 18.32 5.28
C ASP A 79 -3.99 16.80 5.08
N MET A 80 -5.20 16.27 5.26
CA MET A 80 -5.50 14.87 4.98
C MET A 80 -5.35 14.52 3.50
N ALA A 81 -5.78 15.40 2.60
CA ALA A 81 -5.64 15.20 1.15
C ALA A 81 -4.16 15.14 0.73
N ASP A 82 -3.35 16.08 1.22
CA ASP A 82 -1.90 16.13 0.96
C ASP A 82 -1.19 14.91 1.55
N THR A 83 -1.51 14.56 2.80
CA THR A 83 -1.00 13.38 3.49
C THR A 83 -1.31 12.10 2.72
N MET A 84 -2.54 11.98 2.17
CA MET A 84 -2.91 10.81 1.38
C MET A 84 -2.11 10.67 0.09
N VAL A 85 -1.92 11.76 -0.65
CA VAL A 85 -1.13 11.74 -1.89
C VAL A 85 0.33 11.41 -1.60
N LEU A 86 0.91 12.03 -0.56
CA LEU A 86 2.29 11.80 -0.18
C LEU A 86 2.50 10.39 0.38
N GLY A 87 1.64 9.93 1.27
CA GLY A 87 1.68 8.56 1.84
C GLY A 87 1.60 7.48 0.77
N ARG A 88 0.69 7.64 -0.21
CA ARG A 88 0.57 6.73 -1.36
C ARG A 88 1.84 6.69 -2.21
N ASN A 89 2.44 7.85 -2.47
CA ASN A 89 3.67 7.95 -3.24
C ASN A 89 4.88 7.38 -2.48
N ALA A 90 4.99 7.69 -1.20
CA ALA A 90 6.02 7.17 -0.31
C ALA A 90 5.94 5.63 -0.25
N GLY A 91 4.76 5.07 0.03
CA GLY A 91 4.56 3.62 0.08
C GLY A 91 5.01 2.91 -1.20
N LYS A 92 4.66 3.46 -2.38
CA LYS A 92 5.14 2.93 -3.67
C LYS A 92 6.66 2.95 -3.80
N GLN A 93 7.30 4.05 -3.41
CA GLN A 93 8.76 4.20 -3.54
C GLN A 93 9.52 3.34 -2.54
N ILE A 94 9.06 3.29 -1.28
CA ILE A 94 9.62 2.46 -0.20
C ILE A 94 9.61 0.98 -0.62
N CYS A 95 8.44 0.49 -1.05
CA CYS A 95 8.27 -0.88 -1.51
C CYS A 95 9.12 -1.18 -2.74
N ARG A 96 9.12 -0.29 -3.75
CA ARG A 96 9.91 -0.47 -4.98
C ARG A 96 11.40 -0.63 -4.70
N ARG A 97 11.96 0.17 -3.78
CA ARG A 97 13.38 0.11 -3.39
C ARG A 97 13.76 -1.19 -2.68
N ARG A 98 12.78 -1.95 -2.20
CA ARG A 98 12.95 -3.23 -1.49
C ARG A 98 12.51 -4.44 -2.33
N GLY A 99 12.23 -4.24 -3.62
CA GLY A 99 11.84 -5.32 -4.52
C GLY A 99 10.33 -5.63 -4.55
N TYR A 100 9.51 -4.88 -3.81
CA TYR A 100 8.05 -5.07 -3.76
C TYR A 100 7.30 -4.12 -4.70
N LEU A 101 6.06 -4.47 -5.03
CA LEU A 101 5.13 -3.61 -5.77
C LEU A 101 3.91 -3.28 -4.91
N ALA A 102 3.88 -2.09 -4.33
CA ALA A 102 2.65 -1.58 -3.71
C ALA A 102 1.68 -1.10 -4.81
N SER A 103 0.44 -1.62 -4.77
CA SER A 103 -0.63 -1.23 -5.68
C SER A 103 -1.80 -0.63 -4.90
N PHE A 104 -2.39 0.42 -5.46
CA PHE A 104 -3.62 1.05 -4.96
C PHE A 104 -4.74 0.88 -5.99
N MET A 105 -4.66 -0.16 -6.80
CA MET A 105 -5.72 -0.56 -7.72
C MET A 105 -6.85 -1.18 -6.90
N CYS A 106 -8.09 -0.71 -7.09
CA CYS A 106 -9.25 -1.19 -6.33
C CYS A 106 -9.41 -2.72 -6.40
N LYS A 107 -9.16 -3.34 -7.56
CA LYS A 107 -9.18 -4.80 -7.69
C LYS A 107 -8.13 -5.27 -8.69
N PRO A 108 -6.96 -5.73 -8.22
CA PRO A 108 -5.97 -6.39 -9.08
C PRO A 108 -6.58 -7.62 -9.73
N LYS A 109 -6.31 -7.84 -11.03
CA LYS A 109 -6.74 -9.05 -11.75
C LYS A 109 -5.82 -10.24 -11.44
N ILE A 110 -5.73 -10.59 -10.16
CA ILE A 110 -4.98 -11.74 -9.65
C ILE A 110 -5.98 -12.67 -8.98
N GLU A 111 -5.93 -13.96 -9.30
CA GLU A 111 -6.84 -14.96 -8.74
C GLU A 111 -6.72 -15.01 -7.20
N GLY A 112 -7.86 -15.08 -6.51
CA GLY A 112 -7.93 -15.07 -5.04
C GLY A 112 -7.76 -13.71 -4.36
N PHE A 113 -7.35 -12.65 -5.07
CA PHE A 113 -7.19 -11.32 -4.47
C PHE A 113 -8.53 -10.64 -4.19
N CYS A 114 -8.62 -9.97 -3.04
CA CYS A 114 -9.77 -9.18 -2.63
C CYS A 114 -9.71 -7.75 -3.16
N ALA A 115 -10.85 -7.06 -3.15
CA ALA A 115 -10.89 -5.63 -3.47
C ALA A 115 -10.30 -4.79 -2.32
N SER A 116 -9.62 -3.70 -2.66
CA SER A 116 -9.10 -2.69 -1.74
C SER A 116 -9.93 -1.41 -1.85
N GLY A 117 -10.36 -0.91 -0.70
CA GLY A 117 -11.08 0.35 -0.57
C GLY A 117 -10.25 1.43 0.12
N TRP A 118 -10.82 2.63 0.22
CA TRP A 118 -10.36 3.66 1.14
C TRP A 118 -11.57 4.15 1.93
N HIS A 119 -11.58 3.83 3.23
CA HIS A 119 -12.62 4.27 4.14
C HIS A 119 -12.29 5.67 4.65
N LEU A 120 -13.24 6.60 4.52
CA LEU A 120 -13.08 7.98 4.95
C LEU A 120 -13.91 8.24 6.22
N HIS A 121 -13.23 8.57 7.31
CA HIS A 121 -13.85 8.94 8.57
C HIS A 121 -13.88 10.46 8.69
N GLN A 122 -15.06 11.04 8.86
CA GLN A 122 -15.26 12.49 8.88
C GLN A 122 -16.08 12.92 10.10
N SER A 123 -15.68 14.04 10.69
CA SER A 123 -16.42 14.74 11.74
C SER A 123 -16.48 16.22 11.41
N LEU A 124 -17.59 16.88 11.73
CA LEU A 124 -17.76 18.32 11.56
C LEU A 124 -17.68 19.03 12.92
N THR A 125 -17.01 20.17 12.97
CA THR A 125 -17.02 21.07 14.13
C THR A 125 -17.99 22.22 13.89
N ALA A 126 -18.41 22.90 14.96
CA ALA A 126 -19.11 24.17 14.81
C ALA A 126 -18.23 25.18 14.02
N ARG A 127 -18.89 26.09 13.30
CA ARG A 127 -18.21 27.17 12.57
C ARG A 127 -17.75 28.27 13.50
#